data_AF-A0A7X7FL30-F1
#
_entry.id   AF-A0A7X7FL30-F1
#
_cell.length_a   1.000
_cell.length_b   1.000
_cell.length_c   1.000
_cell.angle_alpha   90.00
_cell.angle_beta   90.00
_cell.angle_gamma   90.00
#
_symmetry.space_group_name_H-M   'P 1'
#
loop_
_entity.id
_entity.type
_entity.pdbx_description
1 polymer ?
#
loop_
_entity_poly.entity_id
_entity_poly.type
_entity_poly.pdbx_seq_one_letter_code
_entity_poly.pdbx_strand_id
1 'polypeptide(L)'
;MTRFHVRGAVCVAILISTCNVVVAVPDYWDPRLDQICQLGLIDVAASVPEGQGYWRLSEARFEDESEAGGNHNIYVKCLRADGTGIENQKFFTAWPYGNTTVDENVCVGSNWACAYTKGPGYDDYWGNMAMWGGSCPPDNCGWPYSAFVSQASSPVGLVGLSDKVIGMGMHNPFGTPCNAHVNFRLVFKWTVSPPRLPTISRSPGS
;
A
#
# COMPACT_ATOMS: atom_id res chain seq x y z
N MET A 1 -26.32 -66.73 -13.87
CA MET A 1 -26.03 -65.99 -12.63
C MET A 1 -24.90 -65.01 -12.92
N THR A 2 -25.23 -63.74 -13.17
CA THR A 2 -24.26 -62.73 -13.62
C THR A 2 -23.92 -61.82 -12.44
N ARG A 3 -22.67 -61.84 -11.97
CA ARG A 3 -22.18 -60.97 -10.89
C ARG A 3 -21.94 -59.55 -11.43
N PHE A 4 -22.62 -58.55 -10.86
CA PHE A 4 -22.28 -57.14 -11.06
C PHE A 4 -21.14 -56.72 -10.12
N HIS A 5 -20.04 -56.24 -10.70
CA HIS A 5 -18.98 -55.51 -10.00
C HIS A 5 -19.33 -54.02 -10.00
N VAL A 6 -19.58 -53.43 -8.84
CA VAL A 6 -19.70 -51.97 -8.70
C VAL A 6 -18.30 -51.42 -8.40
N ARG A 7 -17.71 -50.70 -9.36
CA ARG A 7 -16.49 -49.92 -9.15
C ARG A 7 -16.86 -48.63 -8.43
N GLY A 8 -16.42 -48.48 -7.19
CA GLY A 8 -16.58 -47.23 -6.43
C GLY A 8 -15.75 -46.12 -7.08
N ALA A 9 -16.42 -45.08 -7.56
CA ALA A 9 -15.77 -43.85 -8.01
C ALA A 9 -15.25 -43.10 -6.78
N VAL A 10 -13.93 -42.94 -6.69
CA VAL A 10 -13.29 -42.05 -5.71
C VAL A 10 -13.56 -40.62 -6.18
N CYS A 11 -14.53 -39.96 -5.58
CA CYS A 11 -14.79 -38.54 -5.78
C CYS A 11 -13.72 -37.75 -5.02
N VAL A 12 -12.71 -37.25 -5.72
CA VAL A 12 -11.72 -36.34 -5.14
C VAL A 12 -12.37 -34.97 -5.05
N ALA A 13 -12.90 -34.63 -3.87
CA ALA A 13 -13.34 -33.28 -3.57
C ALA A 13 -12.10 -32.39 -3.43
N ILE A 14 -11.82 -31.58 -4.45
CA ILE A 14 -10.85 -30.49 -4.36
C ILE A 14 -11.49 -29.40 -3.50
N LEU A 15 -11.13 -29.36 -2.22
CA LEU A 15 -11.48 -28.27 -1.31
C LEU A 15 -10.68 -27.03 -1.73
N ILE A 16 -11.33 -26.15 -2.49
CA ILE A 16 -10.83 -24.79 -2.72
C ILE A 16 -11.04 -24.03 -1.40
N SER A 17 -9.99 -23.98 -0.58
CA SER A 17 -9.95 -23.14 0.61
C SER A 17 -9.81 -21.68 0.17
N THR A 18 -10.94 -20.97 0.06
CA THR A 18 -10.91 -19.51 -0.09
C THR A 18 -10.53 -18.92 1.27
N CYS A 19 -9.23 -18.69 1.48
CA CYS A 19 -8.79 -17.73 2.48
C CYS A 19 -9.39 -16.38 2.09
N ASN A 20 -10.49 -15.99 2.76
CA ASN A 20 -10.92 -14.61 2.78
C ASN A 20 -9.86 -13.84 3.58
N VAL A 21 -8.80 -13.42 2.91
CA VAL A 21 -7.93 -12.37 3.45
C VAL A 21 -8.81 -11.14 3.47
N VAL A 22 -9.29 -10.78 4.66
CA VAL A 22 -9.88 -9.46 4.88
C VAL A 22 -8.73 -8.47 4.69
N VAL A 23 -8.72 -7.81 3.54
CA VAL A 23 -7.84 -6.67 3.29
C VAL A 23 -8.11 -5.67 4.41
N ALA A 24 -7.09 -5.30 5.16
CA ALA A 24 -7.26 -4.40 6.28
C ALA A 24 -7.42 -2.98 5.74
N VAL A 25 -8.66 -2.62 5.37
CA VAL A 25 -9.04 -1.27 4.89
C VAL A 25 -8.40 -0.22 5.78
N PRO A 26 -7.73 0.82 5.23
CA PRO A 26 -7.17 1.89 6.03
C PRO A 26 -8.20 2.46 7.02
N ASP A 27 -7.74 2.90 8.18
CA ASP A 27 -8.59 3.51 9.21
C ASP A 27 -9.26 4.80 8.67
N TYR A 28 -8.61 5.47 7.72
CA TYR A 28 -9.20 6.54 6.92
C TYR A 28 -8.80 6.43 5.44
N TRP A 29 -9.78 6.53 4.55
CA TRP A 29 -9.59 6.62 3.10
C TRP A 29 -10.44 7.76 2.56
N ASP A 30 -9.81 8.75 1.92
CA ASP A 30 -10.54 9.84 1.27
C ASP A 30 -11.35 9.31 0.07
N PRO A 31 -12.69 9.43 0.04
CA PRO A 31 -13.51 8.88 -1.05
C PRO A 31 -13.20 9.44 -2.44
N ARG A 32 -12.50 10.58 -2.54
CA ARG A 32 -12.04 11.15 -3.83
C ARG A 32 -10.94 10.29 -4.47
N LEU A 33 -10.21 9.52 -3.66
CA LEU A 33 -9.18 8.61 -4.15
C LEU A 33 -9.76 7.49 -5.04
N ASP A 34 -10.99 7.06 -4.79
CA ASP A 34 -11.69 6.05 -5.62
C ASP A 34 -12.03 6.56 -7.03
N GLN A 35 -12.02 7.88 -7.22
CA GLN A 35 -12.28 8.53 -8.50
C GLN A 35 -10.99 8.71 -9.32
N ILE A 36 -9.83 8.51 -8.70
CA ILE A 36 -8.55 8.56 -9.39
C ILE A 36 -8.38 7.23 -10.14
N CYS A 37 -8.44 7.32 -11.47
CA CYS A 37 -8.29 6.17 -12.34
C CYS A 37 -7.00 5.40 -12.04
N GLN A 38 -7.12 4.08 -11.85
CA GLN A 38 -6.01 3.16 -11.55
C GLN A 38 -5.28 3.40 -10.21
N LEU A 39 -5.78 4.26 -9.32
CA LEU A 39 -5.26 4.30 -7.96
C LEU A 39 -5.54 2.96 -7.26
N GLY A 40 -4.53 2.41 -6.59
CA GLY A 40 -4.64 1.11 -5.95
C GLY A 40 -3.83 1.00 -4.67
N LEU A 41 -4.25 0.06 -3.82
CA LEU A 41 -3.54 -0.36 -2.62
C LEU A 41 -3.11 -1.82 -2.80
N ILE A 42 -1.80 -2.07 -2.75
CA ILE A 42 -1.24 -3.40 -2.60
C ILE A 42 -1.10 -3.66 -1.09
N ASP A 43 -2.08 -4.40 -0.55
CA ASP A 43 -2.07 -4.87 0.84
C ASP A 43 -1.13 -6.07 0.97
N VAL A 44 -0.11 -5.94 1.83
CA VAL A 44 0.86 -7.02 2.07
C VAL A 44 0.49 -7.92 3.23
N ALA A 45 -0.56 -7.61 4.01
CA ALA A 45 -0.94 -8.35 5.22
C ALA A 45 -1.12 -9.85 4.96
N ALA A 46 -1.70 -10.21 3.81
CA ALA A 46 -1.86 -11.60 3.38
C ALA A 46 -0.54 -12.39 3.29
N SER A 47 0.54 -11.69 2.97
CA SER A 47 1.89 -12.21 2.72
C SER A 47 2.78 -12.17 3.98
N VAL A 48 2.29 -11.58 5.07
CA VAL A 48 3.02 -11.45 6.34
C VAL A 48 2.63 -12.63 7.26
N PRO A 49 3.58 -13.46 7.70
CA PRO A 49 3.35 -14.49 8.70
C PRO A 49 2.68 -13.95 9.97
N GLU A 50 1.87 -14.79 10.61
CA GLU A 50 1.20 -14.45 11.88
C GLU A 50 2.23 -14.05 12.94
N GLY A 51 1.93 -12.98 13.70
CA GLY A 51 2.85 -12.46 14.71
C GLY A 51 4.03 -11.67 14.16
N GLN A 52 4.23 -11.62 12.84
CA GLN A 52 5.26 -10.77 12.23
C GLN A 52 4.75 -9.33 12.05
N GLY A 53 5.63 -8.37 12.34
CA GLY A 53 5.35 -6.96 12.15
C GLY A 53 5.48 -6.50 10.70
N TYR A 54 4.66 -5.53 10.31
CA TYR A 54 4.67 -4.92 8.98
C TYR A 54 4.14 -3.47 9.04
N TRP A 55 4.42 -2.70 8.00
CA TRP A 55 3.90 -1.34 7.81
C TRP A 55 2.57 -1.39 7.08
N ARG A 56 1.48 -1.13 7.81
CA ARG A 56 0.13 -1.01 7.24
C ARG A 56 -0.14 0.43 6.85
N LEU A 57 -0.79 0.66 5.70
CA LEU A 57 -1.38 1.95 5.39
C LEU A 57 -2.60 2.17 6.30
N SER A 58 -2.50 3.13 7.22
CA SER A 58 -3.58 3.48 8.15
C SER A 58 -4.43 4.64 7.66
N GLU A 59 -3.85 5.62 6.95
CA GLU A 59 -4.63 6.72 6.36
C GLU A 59 -4.13 7.08 4.97
N ALA A 60 -5.05 7.43 4.07
CA ALA A 60 -4.75 8.11 2.82
C ALA A 60 -5.71 9.29 2.61
N ARG A 61 -5.15 10.47 2.37
CA ARG A 61 -5.89 11.70 2.06
C ARG A 61 -5.44 12.27 0.73
N PHE A 62 -6.39 12.85 0.01
CA PHE A 62 -6.15 13.64 -1.18
C PHE A 62 -6.26 15.12 -0.82
N GLU A 63 -5.40 15.95 -1.38
CA GLU A 63 -5.56 17.41 -1.37
C GLU A 63 -5.68 17.87 -2.83
N ASP A 64 -6.81 18.51 -3.16
CA ASP A 64 -7.00 19.11 -4.49
C ASP A 64 -6.21 20.42 -4.65
N GLU A 65 -6.36 21.08 -5.81
CA GLU A 65 -5.64 22.33 -6.12
C GLU A 65 -5.82 23.45 -5.11
N SER A 66 -7.01 23.53 -4.49
CA SER A 66 -7.29 24.54 -3.47
C SER A 66 -6.63 24.21 -2.13
N GLU A 67 -6.56 22.92 -1.80
CA GLU A 67 -6.00 22.40 -0.56
C GLU A 67 -4.46 22.29 -0.62
N ALA A 68 -3.90 22.01 -1.80
CA ALA A 68 -2.49 21.70 -1.97
C ALA A 68 -1.56 22.93 -1.85
N GLY A 69 -2.12 24.14 -1.87
CA GLY A 69 -1.37 25.39 -1.75
C GLY A 69 -0.34 25.59 -2.87
N GLY A 70 -0.62 25.06 -4.07
CA GLY A 70 0.27 25.12 -5.23
C GLY A 70 1.32 24.01 -5.31
N ASN A 71 1.31 23.03 -4.40
CA ASN A 71 2.25 21.91 -4.41
C ASN A 71 1.73 20.70 -5.21
N HIS A 72 2.64 19.77 -5.53
CA HIS A 72 2.30 18.46 -6.09
C HIS A 72 3.12 17.36 -5.41
N ASN A 73 2.81 17.05 -4.16
CA ASN A 73 3.68 16.22 -3.31
C ASN A 73 3.01 14.93 -2.84
N ILE A 74 3.84 13.91 -2.63
CA ILE A 74 3.49 12.76 -1.79
C ILE A 74 4.11 13.01 -0.42
N TYR A 75 3.26 13.12 0.59
CA TYR A 75 3.64 13.21 1.99
C TYR A 75 3.48 11.85 2.66
N VAL A 76 4.48 11.45 3.44
CA VAL A 76 4.47 10.20 4.20
C VAL A 76 4.75 10.51 5.66
N LYS A 77 3.93 9.96 6.55
CA LYS A 77 4.13 9.92 8.00
C LYS A 77 4.19 8.47 8.45
N CYS A 78 5.11 8.15 9.36
CA CYS A 78 5.27 6.81 9.91
C CYS A 78 4.99 6.83 11.41
N LEU A 79 4.13 5.92 11.87
CA LEU A 79 3.68 5.83 13.26
C LEU A 79 4.05 4.48 13.86
N ARG A 80 4.37 4.48 15.15
CA ARG A 80 4.38 3.26 15.97
C ARG A 80 2.96 2.71 16.15
N ALA A 81 2.86 1.49 16.67
CA ALA A 81 1.58 0.85 16.97
C ALA A 81 0.71 1.68 17.95
N ASP A 82 1.32 2.44 18.84
CA ASP A 82 0.64 3.34 19.80
C ASP A 82 0.22 4.70 19.20
N GLY A 83 0.58 4.98 17.93
CA GLY A 83 0.30 6.25 17.26
C GLY A 83 1.41 7.30 17.36
N THR A 84 2.52 7.01 18.04
CA THR A 84 3.65 7.95 18.16
C THR A 84 4.39 8.08 16.84
N GLY A 85 4.66 9.32 16.41
CA GLY A 85 5.45 9.63 15.22
C GLY A 85 6.88 9.08 15.26
N ILE A 86 7.38 8.66 14.10
CA ILE A 86 8.75 8.19 13.90
C ILE A 86 9.43 9.16 12.94
N GLU A 87 10.51 9.78 13.42
CA GLU A 87 11.42 10.60 12.63
C GLU A 87 12.49 9.71 11.97
N ASN A 88 13.06 10.15 10.85
CA ASN A 88 14.12 9.47 10.11
C ASN A 88 13.73 8.07 9.59
N GLN A 89 12.43 7.76 9.53
CA GLN A 89 11.94 6.58 8.85
C GLN A 89 12.01 6.81 7.34
N LYS A 90 12.78 5.94 6.66
CA LYS A 90 12.95 5.95 5.21
C LYS A 90 11.67 5.44 4.54
N PHE A 91 11.26 6.14 3.49
CA PHE A 91 10.21 5.70 2.58
C PHE A 91 10.65 5.94 1.13
N PHE A 92 9.99 5.26 0.21
CA PHE A 92 10.30 5.34 -1.21
C PHE A 92 9.10 5.87 -1.98
N THR A 93 9.42 6.57 -3.06
CA THR A 93 8.49 6.82 -4.17
C THR A 93 9.11 6.27 -5.44
N ALA A 94 8.36 5.49 -6.21
CA ALA A 94 8.87 4.90 -7.45
C ALA A 94 7.99 5.23 -8.66
N TRP A 95 8.61 5.14 -9.84
CA TRP A 95 8.10 5.43 -11.18
C TRP A 95 8.62 4.33 -12.14
N PRO A 96 7.94 3.94 -13.23
CA PRO A 96 6.57 4.30 -13.61
C PRO A 96 5.51 3.50 -12.84
N TYR A 97 4.25 3.54 -13.29
CA TYR A 97 3.07 3.01 -12.61
C TYR A 97 3.27 1.56 -12.15
N GLY A 98 2.86 1.26 -10.93
CA GLY A 98 2.98 -0.08 -10.35
C GLY A 98 4.41 -0.52 -10.06
N ASN A 99 5.43 0.30 -10.36
CA ASN A 99 6.79 0.00 -9.94
C ASN A 99 6.87 0.07 -8.43
N THR A 100 7.23 -1.05 -7.81
CA THR A 100 7.35 -1.17 -6.36
C THR A 100 8.64 -1.88 -5.94
N THR A 101 9.58 -1.98 -6.88
CA THR A 101 10.87 -2.63 -6.72
C THR A 101 11.95 -1.56 -6.67
N VAL A 102 12.70 -1.53 -5.57
CA VAL A 102 13.78 -0.57 -5.33
C VAL A 102 14.97 -1.30 -4.72
N ASP A 103 16.18 -0.79 -4.93
CA ASP A 103 17.33 -1.15 -4.10
C ASP A 103 17.31 -0.31 -2.83
N GLU A 104 17.01 -0.93 -1.69
CA GLU A 104 16.86 -0.19 -0.43
C GLU A 104 18.18 0.34 0.16
N ASN A 105 19.31 -0.11 -0.38
CA ASN A 105 20.63 0.41 -0.04
C ASN A 105 20.95 1.71 -0.78
N VAL A 106 20.23 2.01 -1.87
CA VAL A 106 20.46 3.18 -2.72
C VAL A 106 19.19 4.03 -2.76
N CYS A 107 19.28 5.21 -2.15
CA CYS A 107 18.13 6.11 -2.03
C CYS A 107 17.60 6.61 -3.37
N VAL A 108 18.46 6.80 -4.37
CA VAL A 108 18.08 7.31 -5.70
C VAL A 108 18.52 6.33 -6.77
N GLY A 109 17.56 5.83 -7.54
CA GLY A 109 17.82 5.08 -8.76
C GLY A 109 17.20 5.77 -9.97
N SER A 110 17.29 5.15 -11.14
CA SER A 110 16.74 5.72 -12.38
C SER A 110 15.23 5.98 -12.31
N ASN A 111 14.54 5.20 -11.48
CA ASN A 111 13.09 5.04 -11.47
C ASN A 111 12.50 5.11 -10.05
N TRP A 112 13.29 5.54 -9.06
CA TRP A 112 12.82 5.70 -7.69
C TRP A 112 13.67 6.72 -6.94
N ALA A 113 13.06 7.31 -5.94
CA ALA A 113 13.72 8.14 -4.95
C ALA A 113 13.25 7.71 -3.56
N CYS A 114 14.06 8.02 -2.56
CA CYS A 114 13.72 7.83 -1.16
C CYS A 114 13.79 9.17 -0.44
N ALA A 115 13.02 9.29 0.62
CA ALA A 115 13.10 10.41 1.54
C ALA A 115 12.87 9.88 2.96
N TYR A 116 12.97 10.78 3.93
CA TYR A 116 12.85 10.45 5.33
C TYR A 116 11.72 11.27 5.95
N THR A 117 10.97 10.65 6.84
CA THR A 117 10.09 11.36 7.77
C THR A 117 10.90 12.34 8.61
N LYS A 118 10.35 13.51 8.89
CA LYS A 118 11.03 14.56 9.65
C LYS A 118 10.76 14.46 11.14
N GLY A 119 11.33 15.35 11.93
CA GLY A 119 11.01 15.51 13.35
C GLY A 119 9.79 16.39 13.62
N PRO A 120 9.35 16.46 14.89
CA PRO A 120 8.19 17.27 15.30
C PRO A 120 8.42 18.78 15.08
N GLY A 121 9.67 19.24 15.11
CA GLY A 121 10.02 20.66 14.96
C GLY A 121 10.12 21.16 13.51
N TYR A 122 9.94 20.30 12.51
CA TYR A 122 10.12 20.66 11.10
C TYR A 122 8.82 20.65 10.31
N ASP A 123 8.06 19.56 10.42
CA ASP A 123 6.84 19.34 9.62
C ASP A 123 5.94 18.28 10.28
N ASP A 124 5.89 18.27 11.61
CA ASP A 124 5.10 17.30 12.38
C ASP A 124 5.24 15.85 11.87
N TYR A 125 6.49 15.37 11.72
CA TYR A 125 6.83 14.04 11.21
C TYR A 125 6.55 13.74 9.73
N TRP A 126 6.05 14.70 8.95
CA TRP A 126 5.87 14.50 7.51
C TRP A 126 7.21 14.51 6.77
N GLY A 127 7.50 13.42 6.08
CA GLY A 127 8.42 13.43 4.95
C GLY A 127 7.64 13.80 3.69
N ASN A 128 8.31 14.43 2.72
CA ASN A 128 7.66 14.86 1.49
C ASN A 128 8.55 14.61 0.28
N MET A 129 7.92 14.23 -0.83
CA MET A 129 8.54 13.97 -2.12
C MET A 129 7.75 14.72 -3.19
N ALA A 130 8.42 15.59 -3.95
CA ALA A 130 7.78 16.29 -5.05
C ALA A 130 7.53 15.34 -6.20
N MET A 131 6.29 15.30 -6.70
CA MET A 131 5.97 14.63 -7.95
C MET A 131 6.55 15.44 -9.11
N TRP A 132 7.16 14.79 -10.10
CA TRP A 132 7.73 15.51 -11.23
C TRP A 132 6.70 15.64 -12.35
N GLY A 133 6.52 16.86 -12.85
CA GLY A 133 5.71 17.12 -14.04
C GLY A 133 6.44 16.77 -15.33
N GLY A 134 5.92 15.77 -16.05
CA GLY A 134 6.35 15.43 -17.40
C GLY A 134 5.20 15.43 -18.39
N SER A 135 5.38 14.72 -19.50
CA SER A 135 4.32 14.40 -20.45
C SER A 135 3.31 13.43 -19.82
N CYS A 136 2.06 13.84 -19.66
CA CYS A 136 1.00 12.90 -19.33
C CYS A 136 0.75 11.97 -20.53
N PRO A 137 0.56 10.67 -20.29
CA PRO A 137 -0.04 9.84 -21.32
C PRO A 137 -1.48 10.34 -21.61
N PRO A 138 -1.90 10.31 -22.89
CA PRO A 138 -3.17 10.90 -23.35
C PRO A 138 -4.42 10.17 -22.84
N ASP A 139 -4.25 9.02 -22.18
CA ASP A 139 -5.30 8.17 -21.63
C ASP A 139 -5.80 8.62 -20.26
N ASN A 140 -5.32 9.76 -19.72
CA ASN A 140 -5.86 10.47 -18.56
C ASN A 140 -5.90 9.64 -17.25
N CYS A 141 -5.27 8.46 -17.24
CA CYS A 141 -5.46 7.41 -16.24
C CYS A 141 -4.16 6.94 -15.56
N GLY A 142 -3.05 7.66 -15.72
CA GLY A 142 -1.80 7.19 -15.14
C GLY A 142 -0.74 8.27 -15.03
N TRP A 143 -0.59 8.81 -13.83
CA TRP A 143 0.73 9.19 -13.35
C TRP A 143 1.24 8.09 -12.39
N PRO A 144 2.56 7.95 -12.28
CA PRO A 144 3.15 6.63 -12.19
C PRO A 144 3.69 6.38 -10.79
N TYR A 145 3.29 7.20 -9.81
CA TYR A 145 3.93 7.18 -8.52
C TYR A 145 3.35 6.06 -7.67
N SER A 146 4.25 5.31 -7.07
CA SER A 146 3.97 4.49 -5.91
C SER A 146 4.61 5.10 -4.67
N ALA A 147 4.12 4.76 -3.48
CA ALA A 147 4.83 5.01 -2.24
C ALA A 147 4.65 3.89 -1.23
N PHE A 148 5.71 3.63 -0.46
CA PHE A 148 5.78 2.61 0.57
C PHE A 148 6.94 2.88 1.53
N VAL A 149 6.87 2.32 2.74
CA VAL A 149 7.93 2.43 3.75
C VAL A 149 9.04 1.42 3.46
N SER A 150 10.30 1.81 3.73
CA SER A 150 11.45 0.89 3.61
C SER A 150 11.22 -0.36 4.45
N GLN A 151 11.39 -1.53 3.83
CA GLN A 151 11.25 -2.80 4.51
C GLN A 151 12.56 -3.29 5.13
N ALA A 152 13.70 -2.66 4.81
CA ALA A 152 15.03 -3.02 5.27
C ALA A 152 15.62 -2.07 6.32
N SER A 153 15.03 -0.88 6.52
CA SER A 153 15.59 0.11 7.45
C SER A 153 14.54 0.84 8.28
N SER A 154 14.80 0.94 9.57
CA SER A 154 14.03 1.75 10.51
C SER A 154 14.94 2.24 11.65
N PRO A 155 14.90 3.53 12.02
CA PRO A 155 15.71 4.06 13.11
C PRO A 155 15.31 3.49 14.48
N VAL A 156 14.15 2.84 14.56
CA VAL A 156 13.60 2.23 15.77
C VAL A 156 13.53 0.70 15.68
N GLY A 157 14.20 0.10 14.69
CA GLY A 157 14.29 -1.36 14.52
C GLY A 157 13.02 -2.03 13.96
N LEU A 158 12.06 -1.26 13.48
CA LEU A 158 10.80 -1.76 12.90
C LEU A 158 10.97 -2.08 11.40
N VAL A 159 11.56 -3.23 11.12
CA VAL A 159 11.92 -3.71 9.78
C VAL A 159 10.93 -4.80 9.36
N GLY A 160 10.21 -4.59 8.24
CA GLY A 160 9.18 -5.50 7.77
C GLY A 160 8.51 -5.01 6.49
N LEU A 161 7.75 -5.88 5.82
CA LEU A 161 7.03 -5.55 4.59
C LEU A 161 6.16 -4.30 4.77
N SER A 162 5.89 -3.59 3.68
CA SER A 162 5.02 -2.41 3.67
C SER A 162 3.92 -2.57 2.65
N ASP A 163 2.72 -2.13 3.02
CA ASP A 163 1.67 -1.80 2.06
C ASP A 163 2.21 -0.79 1.05
N LYS A 164 1.64 -0.80 -0.15
CA LYS A 164 2.08 0.08 -1.24
C LYS A 164 0.89 0.75 -1.89
N VAL A 165 0.91 2.07 -1.92
CA VAL A 165 -0.04 2.85 -2.72
C VAL A 165 0.55 3.00 -4.11
N ILE A 166 -0.23 2.75 -5.15
CA ILE A 166 0.17 2.82 -6.56
C ILE A 166 -0.82 3.69 -7.34
N GLY A 167 -0.38 4.27 -8.45
CA GLY A 167 -1.24 5.07 -9.32
C GLY A 167 -1.46 6.51 -8.84
N MET A 168 -0.63 6.98 -7.92
CA MET A 168 -0.68 8.38 -7.50
C MET A 168 -0.16 9.28 -8.62
N GLY A 169 -0.80 10.43 -8.74
CA GLY A 169 -0.65 11.24 -9.91
C GLY A 169 -1.07 12.68 -9.78
N MET A 170 -0.57 13.51 -10.69
CA MET A 170 -0.95 14.92 -10.78
C MET A 170 -2.23 15.11 -11.60
N HIS A 171 -3.16 14.16 -11.48
CA HIS A 171 -4.50 14.26 -12.04
C HIS A 171 -5.47 14.57 -10.92
N ASN A 172 -6.33 15.54 -11.16
CA ASN A 172 -7.44 15.81 -10.26
C ASN A 172 -8.61 14.89 -10.64
N PRO A 173 -9.19 14.09 -9.72
CA PRO A 173 -10.38 13.28 -9.98
C PRO A 173 -11.57 14.09 -10.55
N PHE A 174 -11.56 15.42 -10.41
CA PHE A 174 -12.57 16.33 -10.96
C PHE A 174 -12.25 16.87 -12.36
N GLY A 175 -11.27 16.31 -13.05
CA GLY A 175 -11.09 16.51 -14.49
C GLY A 175 -10.04 17.53 -14.90
N THR A 176 -9.19 18.04 -13.99
CA THR A 176 -8.01 18.83 -14.42
C THR A 176 -7.03 17.90 -15.15
N PRO A 177 -6.74 18.14 -16.44
CA PRO A 177 -5.69 17.40 -17.12
C PRO A 177 -4.34 17.90 -16.62
N CYS A 178 -3.46 16.98 -16.22
CA CYS A 178 -2.01 17.17 -16.10
C CYS A 178 -1.48 18.33 -15.25
N ASN A 179 -0.48 18.05 -14.41
CA ASN A 179 0.15 19.08 -13.57
C ASN A 179 -0.84 19.77 -12.63
N ALA A 180 -1.95 19.10 -12.27
CA ALA A 180 -2.79 19.57 -11.19
C ALA A 180 -1.95 19.63 -9.92
N HIS A 181 -2.02 20.75 -9.21
CA HIS A 181 -1.37 20.91 -7.92
C HIS A 181 -2.13 20.07 -6.89
N VAL A 182 -1.78 18.81 -6.73
CA VAL A 182 -2.48 17.89 -5.84
C VAL A 182 -1.50 17.21 -4.92
N ASN A 183 -1.91 16.94 -3.69
CA ASN A 183 -1.09 16.18 -2.76
C ASN A 183 -1.75 14.86 -2.35
N PHE A 184 -0.91 13.90 -2.01
CA PHE A 184 -1.31 12.67 -1.34
C PHE A 184 -0.67 12.67 0.04
N ARG A 185 -1.47 12.51 1.10
CA ARG A 185 -0.95 12.33 2.46
C ARG A 185 -1.20 10.92 2.91
N LEU A 186 -0.12 10.18 3.12
CA LEU A 186 -0.14 8.76 3.50
C LEU A 186 0.40 8.59 4.91
N VAL A 187 -0.35 7.89 5.76
CA VAL A 187 0.09 7.53 7.11
C VAL A 187 0.27 6.02 7.17
N PHE A 188 1.50 5.58 7.36
CA PHE A 188 1.83 4.19 7.60
C PHE A 188 2.01 3.96 9.10
N LYS A 189 1.37 2.91 9.61
CA LYS A 189 1.42 2.53 11.01
C LYS A 189 2.01 1.15 11.14
N TRP A 190 3.01 1.01 12.01
CA TRP A 190 3.54 -0.29 12.36
C TRP A 190 2.46 -1.12 13.08
N THR A 191 2.26 -2.33 12.61
CA THR A 191 1.29 -3.28 13.19
C THR A 191 1.86 -4.69 13.15
N VAL A 192 1.16 -5.64 13.77
CA VAL A 192 1.50 -7.05 13.80
C VAL A 192 0.40 -7.83 13.09
N SER A 193 0.78 -8.73 12.18
CA SER A 193 -0.17 -9.61 11.50
C SER A 193 -0.93 -10.43 12.53
N PRO A 194 -2.28 -10.36 12.57
CA PRO A 194 -3.05 -11.06 13.58
C PRO A 194 -2.90 -12.57 13.39
N PRO A 195 -3.09 -13.36 14.46
CA PRO A 195 -3.20 -14.81 14.34
C PRO A 195 -4.32 -15.15 13.35
N ARG A 196 -4.07 -16.08 12.41
CA ARG A 196 -5.16 -16.61 11.58
C ARG A 196 -5.91 -17.56 12.49
N LEU A 197 -7.19 -17.28 12.69
CA LEU A 197 -8.05 -18.20 13.43
C LEU A 197 -7.95 -19.59 12.77
N PRO A 198 -7.82 -20.67 13.55
CA PRO A 198 -7.77 -22.00 12.98
C PRO A 198 -9.04 -22.24 12.18
N THR A 199 -8.91 -22.49 10.88
CA THR A 199 -10.02 -22.92 10.05
C THR A 199 -10.41 -24.32 10.50
N ILE A 200 -11.48 -24.45 11.31
CA ILE A 200 -12.06 -25.76 11.62
C ILE A 200 -12.71 -26.28 10.33
N SER A 201 -11.97 -27.10 9.59
CA SER A 201 -12.52 -27.94 8.53
C SER A 201 -13.48 -28.94 9.18
N ARG A 202 -14.79 -28.73 9.02
CA ARG A 202 -15.77 -29.79 9.28
C ARG A 202 -15.89 -30.61 8.01
N SER A 203 -15.49 -31.87 8.06
CA SER A 203 -15.88 -32.83 7.02
C SER A 203 -17.41 -32.83 6.90
N PRO A 204 -17.99 -32.85 5.69
CA PRO A 204 -19.41 -33.14 5.53
C PRO A 204 -19.70 -34.45 6.27
N GLY A 205 -20.71 -34.43 7.14
CA GLY A 205 -21.14 -35.64 7.85
C GLY A 205 -21.41 -36.75 6.83
N SER A 206 -20.80 -37.91 7.09
CA SER A 206 -21.01 -39.15 6.34
C SER A 206 -22.46 -39.58 6.33
#